data_AF-A0A559RNI4-F1
#
_entry.id   AF-A0A559RNI4-F1
#
_cell.length_a   1.000
_cell.length_b   1.000
_cell.length_c   1.000
_cell.angle_alpha   90.00
_cell.angle_beta   90.00
_cell.angle_gamma   90.00
#
_symmetry.space_group_name_H-M   'P 1'
#
loop_
_entity.id
_entity.type
_entity.pdbx_description
1 polymer ?
#
loop_
_entity_poly.entity_id
_entity_poly.type
_entity_poly.pdbx_seq_one_letter_code
_entity_poly.pdbx_strand_id
1 'polypeptide(L)'
;MKENYEILKKMEARPAMWTGELSLKSIRTFLDGYSFALQEHKLIKPYEEKKQNFHDWVAEKLGFYESTAGWQNMILAVTLSLNPKTIKWEGYDSQVSKEQHEKSITKFYELLEEFINE
;
A
#
# COMPACT_ATOMS: atom_id res chain seq x y z
N MET A 1 -4.76 4.50 -6.85
CA MET A 1 -4.03 5.29 -5.84
C MET A 1 -4.23 6.79 -5.95
N LYS A 2 -4.06 7.42 -7.12
CA LYS A 2 -4.23 8.88 -7.25
C LYS A 2 -5.63 9.36 -6.76
N GLU A 3 -6.68 8.61 -7.05
CA GLU A 3 -8.06 8.88 -6.56
C GLU A 3 -8.21 8.82 -5.02
N ASN A 4 -7.38 8.02 -4.35
CA ASN A 4 -7.38 7.85 -2.90
C ASN A 4 -6.34 8.74 -2.21
N TYR A 5 -5.63 9.61 -2.94
CA TYR A 5 -4.53 10.38 -2.39
C TYR A 5 -4.98 11.30 -1.24
N GLU A 6 -6.05 12.06 -1.43
CA GLU A 6 -6.56 13.00 -0.43
C GLU A 6 -6.95 12.31 0.89
N ILE A 7 -7.56 11.12 0.81
CA ILE A 7 -7.92 10.36 2.01
C ILE A 7 -6.66 9.79 2.67
N LEU A 8 -5.70 9.30 1.88
CA LEU A 8 -4.42 8.80 2.39
C LEU A 8 -3.62 9.89 3.11
N LYS A 9 -3.56 11.12 2.59
CA LYS A 9 -2.88 12.24 3.26
C LYS A 9 -3.53 12.61 4.60
N LYS A 10 -4.84 12.49 4.72
CA LYS A 10 -5.53 12.66 6.02
C LYS A 10 -5.21 11.54 7.01
N MET A 11 -5.03 10.32 6.50
CA MET A 11 -4.69 9.16 7.31
C MET A 11 -3.24 9.21 7.83
N GLU A 12 -2.31 9.77 7.06
CA GLU A 12 -0.86 9.77 7.34
C GLU A 12 -0.49 10.17 8.76
N ALA A 13 -1.15 11.21 9.31
CA ALA A 13 -0.85 11.70 10.65
C ALA A 13 -1.19 10.69 11.76
N ARG A 14 -2.27 9.91 11.59
CA ARG A 14 -2.76 8.95 12.61
C ARG A 14 -3.44 7.73 11.97
N PRO A 15 -2.73 6.84 11.24
CA PRO A 15 -3.37 5.79 10.44
C PRO A 15 -4.26 4.87 11.27
N ALA A 16 -3.79 4.47 12.46
CA ALA A 16 -4.54 3.59 13.38
C ALA A 16 -5.87 4.19 13.87
N MET A 17 -6.07 5.50 13.83
CA MET A 17 -7.36 6.14 14.15
C MET A 17 -8.43 5.84 13.09
N TRP A 18 -8.01 5.58 11.85
CA TRP A 18 -8.88 5.27 10.72
C TRP A 18 -9.08 3.77 10.55
N THR A 19 -8.03 2.99 10.80
CA THR A 19 -7.97 1.56 10.47
C THR A 19 -8.08 0.64 11.69
N GLY A 20 -8.01 1.18 12.91
CA GLY A 20 -8.01 0.43 14.18
C GLY A 20 -6.68 -0.24 14.54
N GLU A 21 -5.78 -0.41 13.57
CA GLU A 21 -4.47 -1.03 13.74
C GLU A 21 -3.42 -0.27 12.92
N LEU A 22 -2.17 -0.27 13.38
CA LEU A 22 -1.07 0.34 12.64
C LEU A 22 -0.37 -0.70 11.76
N SER A 23 -0.97 -1.05 10.62
CA SER A 23 -0.37 -1.99 9.65
C SER A 23 -0.72 -1.62 8.20
N LEU A 24 0.16 -1.90 7.24
CA LEU A 24 -0.15 -1.68 5.81
C LEU A 24 -1.34 -2.52 5.35
N LYS A 25 -1.53 -3.71 5.93
CA LYS A 25 -2.71 -4.55 5.69
C LYS A 25 -4.00 -3.82 6.06
N SER A 26 -4.04 -3.19 7.23
CA SER A 26 -5.23 -2.44 7.69
C SER A 26 -5.54 -1.23 6.79
N ILE A 27 -4.51 -0.50 6.33
CA ILE A 27 -4.66 0.60 5.35
C ILE A 27 -5.21 0.05 4.04
N ARG A 28 -4.67 -1.07 3.54
CA ARG A 28 -5.16 -1.71 2.33
C ARG A 28 -6.64 -2.08 2.44
N THR A 29 -7.03 -2.74 3.53
CA THR A 29 -8.43 -3.13 3.77
C THR A 29 -9.36 -1.93 3.82
N PHE A 30 -8.94 -0.84 4.47
CA PHE A 30 -9.70 0.42 4.47
C PHE A 30 -9.89 0.96 3.06
N LEU A 31 -8.83 1.01 2.25
CA LEU A 31 -8.90 1.50 0.87
C LEU A 31 -9.80 0.65 -0.02
N ASP A 32 -9.77 -0.68 0.14
CA ASP A 32 -10.65 -1.59 -0.61
C ASP A 32 -12.12 -1.29 -0.29
N GLY A 33 -12.47 -1.18 0.99
CA GLY A 33 -13.82 -0.83 1.43
C GLY A 33 -14.27 0.56 0.97
N TYR A 34 -13.37 1.55 1.07
CA TYR A 34 -13.64 2.91 0.61
C TYR A 34 -13.88 2.95 -0.90
N SER A 35 -13.02 2.30 -1.69
CA SER A 35 -13.15 2.24 -3.14
C SER A 35 -14.42 1.50 -3.56
N PHE A 36 -14.75 0.40 -2.87
CA PHE A 36 -16.01 -0.33 -3.07
C PHE A 36 -17.22 0.57 -2.84
N ALA A 37 -17.28 1.29 -1.72
CA ALA A 37 -18.39 2.20 -1.42
C ALA A 37 -18.53 3.31 -2.46
N LEU A 38 -17.41 3.93 -2.87
CA LEU A 38 -17.43 4.95 -3.92
C LEU A 38 -17.94 4.40 -5.26
N GLN A 39 -17.57 3.16 -5.62
CA GLN A 39 -18.05 2.49 -6.82
C GLN A 39 -19.56 2.22 -6.76
N GLU A 40 -20.06 1.65 -5.66
CA GLU A 40 -21.49 1.36 -5.46
C GLU A 40 -22.35 2.63 -5.55
N HIS A 41 -21.83 3.75 -5.06
CA HIS A 41 -22.50 5.05 -5.11
C HIS A 41 -22.20 5.86 -6.38
N LYS A 42 -21.48 5.29 -7.36
CA LYS A 42 -21.11 5.94 -8.65
C LYS A 42 -20.38 7.28 -8.46
N LEU A 43 -19.59 7.38 -7.39
CA LEU A 43 -18.79 8.55 -7.05
C LEU A 43 -17.38 8.50 -7.68
N ILE A 44 -16.98 7.35 -8.24
CA ILE A 44 -15.78 7.23 -9.06
C ILE A 44 -16.17 7.42 -10.53
N LYS A 45 -15.42 8.24 -11.26
CA LYS A 45 -15.59 8.37 -12.70
C LYS A 45 -15.13 7.07 -13.40
N PRO A 46 -15.75 6.68 -14.52
CA PRO A 46 -15.22 5.59 -15.35
C PRO A 46 -13.74 5.87 -15.65
N TYR A 47 -12.88 4.91 -15.34
CA TYR A 47 -11.43 5.03 -15.44
C TYR A 47 -11.04 5.39 -16.89
N GLU A 48 -10.56 6.61 -17.11
CA GLU A 48 -9.91 6.99 -18.37
C GLU A 48 -8.51 6.35 -18.40
N GLU A 49 -8.34 5.39 -19.32
CA GLU A 49 -7.12 4.74 -19.81
C GLU A 49 -5.86 4.61 -18.91
N LYS A 50 -5.47 3.34 -18.69
CA LYS A 50 -4.09 2.78 -18.69
C LYS A 50 -2.95 3.58 -18.03
N LYS A 51 -3.18 4.34 -16.96
CA LYS A 51 -2.05 4.74 -16.09
C LYS A 51 -1.52 3.53 -15.32
N GLN A 52 -0.20 3.46 -15.17
CA GLN A 52 0.50 2.42 -14.41
C GLN A 52 -0.15 2.29 -13.03
N ASN A 53 -0.57 1.07 -12.69
CA ASN A 53 -1.15 0.81 -11.38
C ASN A 53 -0.03 0.89 -10.33
N PHE A 54 -0.32 1.50 -9.17
CA PHE A 54 0.59 1.57 -8.03
C PHE A 54 1.17 0.20 -7.64
N HIS A 55 0.40 -0.88 -7.79
CA HIS A 55 0.90 -2.24 -7.56
C HIS A 55 2.12 -2.57 -8.42
N ASP A 56 2.00 -2.36 -9.73
CA ASP A 56 3.05 -2.68 -10.68
C ASP A 56 4.21 -1.70 -10.55
N TRP A 57 3.92 -0.43 -10.29
CA TRP A 57 4.92 0.60 -10.03
C TRP A 57 5.76 0.26 -8.79
N VAL A 58 5.14 -0.13 -7.67
CA VAL A 58 5.85 -0.53 -6.44
C VAL A 58 6.72 -1.77 -6.71
N ALA A 59 6.20 -2.74 -7.46
CA ALA A 59 6.95 -3.95 -7.80
C ALA A 59 8.23 -3.59 -8.58
N GLU A 60 8.10 -2.77 -9.62
CA GLU A 60 9.23 -2.29 -10.43
C GLU A 60 10.22 -1.49 -9.57
N LYS A 61 9.72 -0.50 -8.81
CA LYS A 61 10.52 0.40 -7.96
C LYS A 61 11.34 -0.36 -6.93
N LEU A 62 10.77 -1.42 -6.35
CA LEU A 62 11.42 -2.21 -5.31
C LEU A 62 12.12 -3.47 -5.84
N GLY A 63 12.13 -3.69 -7.15
CA GLY A 63 12.85 -4.80 -7.79
C GLY A 63 12.20 -6.18 -7.64
N PHE A 64 10.88 -6.24 -7.45
CA PHE A 64 10.09 -7.46 -7.50
C PHE A 64 9.88 -7.89 -8.95
N TYR A 65 9.83 -9.21 -9.18
CA TYR A 65 9.54 -9.76 -10.51
C TYR A 65 8.05 -9.59 -10.90
N GLU A 66 7.17 -9.64 -9.91
CA GLU A 66 5.72 -9.56 -10.09
C GLU A 66 5.06 -8.79 -8.95
N SER A 67 3.85 -8.26 -9.21
CA SER A 67 3.06 -7.46 -8.27
C SER A 67 1.98 -8.27 -7.53
N THR A 68 1.99 -9.60 -7.68
CA THR A 68 0.97 -10.55 -7.17
C THR A 68 0.81 -10.52 -5.66
N ALA A 69 1.89 -10.26 -4.92
CA ALA A 69 1.87 -10.15 -3.46
C ALA A 69 1.10 -8.92 -2.98
N GLY A 70 0.87 -7.93 -3.84
CA GLY A 70 0.27 -6.65 -3.49
C GLY A 70 1.26 -5.69 -2.81
N TRP A 71 1.06 -4.39 -3.02
CA TRP A 71 1.99 -3.35 -2.56
C TRP A 71 2.22 -3.40 -1.04
N GLN A 72 1.20 -3.72 -0.25
CA GLN A 72 1.29 -3.76 1.21
C GLN A 72 2.31 -4.80 1.70
N ASN A 73 2.38 -5.95 1.01
CA ASN A 73 3.28 -7.03 1.37
C ASN A 73 4.70 -6.76 0.83
N MET A 74 4.79 -6.23 -0.40
CA MET A 74 6.08 -5.86 -0.99
C MET A 74 6.81 -4.80 -0.17
N ILE A 75 6.11 -3.74 0.25
CA ILE A 75 6.69 -2.65 1.06
C ILE A 75 7.09 -3.15 2.45
N LEU A 76 6.25 -3.98 3.08
CA LEU A 76 6.59 -4.58 4.38
C LEU A 76 7.84 -5.45 4.27
N ALA A 77 7.91 -6.34 3.26
CA ALA A 77 9.03 -7.24 3.10
C ALA A 77 10.38 -6.52 2.90
N VAL A 78 10.42 -5.46 2.09
CA VAL A 78 11.66 -4.68 1.92
C VAL A 78 12.02 -3.91 3.19
N THR A 79 11.03 -3.46 3.96
CA THR A 79 11.25 -2.83 5.27
C THR A 79 11.88 -3.83 6.25
N LEU A 80 11.52 -5.11 6.14
CA LEU A 80 12.13 -6.22 6.87
C LEU A 80 13.48 -6.66 6.28
N SER A 81 14.01 -5.97 5.27
CA SER A 81 15.26 -6.31 4.58
C SER A 81 15.25 -7.68 3.91
N LEU A 82 14.07 -8.19 3.51
CA LEU A 82 13.94 -9.41 2.73
C LEU A 82 14.29 -9.15 1.26
N ASN A 83 14.91 -10.13 0.60
CA ASN A 83 15.26 -10.03 -0.82
C ASN A 83 14.00 -10.23 -1.70
N PRO A 84 13.59 -9.24 -2.51
CA PRO A 84 12.39 -9.28 -3.35
C PRO A 84 12.26 -10.51 -4.27
N LYS A 85 13.39 -11.13 -4.65
CA LYS A 85 13.42 -12.24 -5.61
C LYS A 85 13.30 -13.62 -4.97
N THR A 86 13.45 -13.72 -3.64
CA THR A 86 13.55 -15.02 -2.94
C THR A 86 12.68 -15.08 -1.69
N ILE A 87 11.66 -14.24 -1.58
CA ILE A 87 10.75 -14.21 -0.44
C ILE A 87 9.92 -15.50 -0.41
N LYS A 88 9.79 -16.08 0.77
CA LYS A 88 8.76 -17.08 1.08
C LYS A 88 7.63 -16.35 1.79
N TRP A 89 6.44 -16.31 1.17
CA TRP A 89 5.33 -15.48 1.64
C TRP A 89 4.57 -16.12 2.81
N GLU A 90 4.69 -17.42 3.03
CA GLU A 90 4.03 -18.10 4.12
C GLU A 90 4.64 -17.68 5.47
N GLY A 91 3.86 -16.96 6.29
CA GLY A 91 4.25 -16.56 7.64
C GLY A 91 5.37 -15.51 7.72
N TYR A 92 5.72 -14.87 6.60
CA TYR A 92 6.80 -13.88 6.51
C TYR A 92 6.62 -12.68 7.45
N ASP A 93 5.37 -12.37 7.80
CA ASP A 93 4.94 -11.25 8.64
C ASP A 93 4.62 -11.66 10.09
N SER A 94 4.81 -12.92 10.47
CA SER A 94 4.39 -13.46 11.78
C SER A 94 5.11 -12.87 12.99
N GLN A 95 6.28 -12.29 12.81
CA GLN A 95 7.11 -11.72 13.89
C GLN A 95 7.39 -10.22 13.71
N VAL A 96 6.52 -9.53 12.96
CA VAL A 96 6.71 -8.10 12.70
C VAL A 96 6.42 -7.30 13.97
N SER A 97 7.41 -6.51 14.39
CA SER A 97 7.25 -5.62 15.54
C SER A 97 6.44 -4.38 15.17
N LYS A 98 5.87 -3.72 16.20
CA LYS A 98 5.18 -2.44 16.02
C LYS A 98 6.07 -1.39 15.32
N GLU A 99 7.35 -1.32 15.69
CA GLU A 99 8.31 -0.38 15.08
C GLU A 99 8.57 -0.70 13.60
N GLN A 100 8.60 -1.98 13.22
CA GLN A 100 8.71 -2.38 11.82
C GLN A 100 7.46 -2.01 11.01
N HIS A 101 6.27 -2.15 11.61
CA HIS A 101 5.04 -1.64 10.99
C HIS A 101 5.06 -0.13 10.81
N GLU A 102 5.47 0.63 11.83
CA GLU A 102 5.64 2.09 11.74
C GLU A 102 6.59 2.48 10.58
N LYS A 103 7.76 1.83 10.50
CA LYS A 103 8.71 2.05 9.41
C LYS A 103 8.12 1.71 8.04
N SER A 104 7.34 0.64 7.94
CA SER A 104 6.71 0.23 6.68
C SER A 104 5.65 1.23 6.22
N ILE A 105 4.95 1.87 7.16
CA ILE A 105 3.95 2.91 6.88
C ILE A 105 4.63 4.18 6.42
N THR A 106 5.70 4.61 7.09
CA THR A 106 6.52 5.73 6.61
C THR A 106 7.01 5.46 5.20
N LYS A 107 7.53 4.26 4.94
CA LYS A 107 8.00 3.89 3.60
C LYS A 107 6.89 3.90 2.55
N PHE A 108 5.68 3.49 2.93
CA PHE A 108 4.52 3.56 2.06
C PHE A 108 4.18 5.00 1.66
N TYR A 109 4.18 5.95 2.60
CA TYR A 109 3.89 7.35 2.28
C TYR A 109 4.99 8.00 1.44
N GLU A 110 6.27 7.67 1.66
CA GLU A 110 7.36 8.08 0.76
C GLU A 110 7.11 7.62 -0.68
N LEU A 111 6.81 6.32 -0.85
CA LEU A 111 6.53 5.72 -2.16
C LEU A 111 5.25 6.28 -2.79
N LEU A 112 4.25 6.62 -1.98
CA LEU A 112 3.04 7.28 -2.46
C LEU A 112 3.38 8.65 -3.05
N GLU A 113 4.15 9.49 -2.33
CA GLU A 113 4.55 10.80 -2.83
C GLU A 113 5.35 10.70 -4.14
N GLU A 114 6.30 9.77 -4.22
CA GLU A 114 7.06 9.52 -5.45
C GLU A 114 6.11 9.15 -6.61
N PHE A 115 5.19 8.21 -6.41
CA PHE A 115 4.23 7.79 -7.43
C PHE A 115 3.24 8.89 -7.87
N ILE A 116 2.88 9.81 -6.98
CA ILE A 116 1.99 10.92 -7.34
C ILE A 116 2.72 11.93 -8.24
N ASN A 117 3.99 12.19 -7.94
CA ASN A 117 4.82 13.20 -8.60
C ASN A 117 5.50 12.71 -9.90
N GLU A 118 5.54 11.39 -10.14
CA GLU A 118 5.82 10.78 -11.45
C GLU A 118 4.59 10.85 -12.40
#